data_AF-A0A520M286-F1
#
_entry.id   AF-A0A520M286-F1
#
_cell.length_a   1.000
_cell.length_b   1.000
_cell.length_c   1.000
_cell.angle_alpha   90.00
_cell.angle_beta   90.00
_cell.angle_gamma   90.00
#
_symmetry.space_group_name_H-M   'P 1'
#
loop_
_entity.id
_entity.type
_entity.pdbx_description
1 polymer ?
#
loop_
_entity_poly.entity_id
_entity_poly.type
_entity_poly.pdbx_seq_one_letter_code
_entity_poly.pdbx_strand_id
1 'polypeptide(L)'
;MANRGSYLFWILNQIKSNVGANTKMKALTVLITIFLYACPLMAGSARDYLDKSNAWFNSTEGKKIISNVLSHRDKNGIWPKNIDTTQKRIQKEIRGTFDNSATLNELRLIAHAFQSTDNLEYKSAFLKGLACILNAQYKNGGWPQSPKPSGYSQHITFNDGAMVGILNFLREVYSHKIYGFVPNNIINRTENSFDQGIKCILKCQIKVNGQLTAWCAQHDKITFAPKGARSYEHASISGGESAEITCLLMSIEKPTNQIKESIIAAVKWYERSKITGLRYKKVDGDNKIVTDSNAPVMWARFYEIKTNRPIFSGRDGKIKYYVSEIEFERRNGYAWYVRSGEKVLKSWKDWKFK
;
A
#
# COMPACT_ATOMS: atom_id res chain seq x y z
N MET A 1 -6.81 41.29 3.56
CA MET A 1 -5.88 40.15 3.45
C MET A 1 -5.98 39.60 2.03
N ALA A 2 -5.27 40.21 1.09
CA ALA A 2 -3.93 39.80 0.64
C ALA A 2 -3.95 38.40 -0.05
N ASN A 3 -4.25 38.33 -1.35
CA ASN A 3 -3.34 38.41 -2.51
C ASN A 3 -2.73 37.04 -2.92
N ARG A 4 -3.34 36.34 -3.88
CA ARG A 4 -2.69 35.34 -4.77
C ARG A 4 -3.40 35.22 -6.13
N GLY A 5 -3.73 36.35 -6.76
CA GLY A 5 -4.33 36.41 -8.11
C GLY A 5 -3.56 37.28 -9.11
N SER A 6 -2.47 37.92 -8.69
CA SER A 6 -1.92 39.11 -9.36
C SER A 6 -0.63 38.88 -10.16
N TYR A 7 -0.06 37.67 -10.18
CA TYR A 7 1.16 37.40 -10.96
C TYR A 7 0.91 36.95 -12.41
N LEU A 8 -0.20 36.23 -12.68
CA LEU A 8 -0.52 35.80 -14.05
C LEU A 8 -1.06 36.93 -14.93
N PHE A 9 -1.78 37.89 -14.34
CA PHE A 9 -2.38 39.01 -15.08
C PHE A 9 -1.33 40.07 -15.49
N TRP A 10 -0.22 40.18 -14.76
CA TRP A 10 0.86 41.11 -15.08
C TRP A 10 1.71 40.64 -16.27
N ILE A 11 1.97 39.32 -16.38
CA ILE A 11 2.75 38.75 -17.48
C ILE A 11 1.98 38.81 -18.82
N LEU A 12 0.66 38.65 -18.80
CA LEU A 12 -0.16 38.70 -20.02
C LEU A 12 -0.32 40.12 -20.61
N ASN A 13 -0.23 41.17 -19.78
CA ASN A 13 -0.33 42.55 -20.27
C ASN A 13 0.99 43.11 -20.83
N GLN A 14 2.15 42.57 -20.44
CA GLN A 14 3.45 42.96 -21.02
C GLN A 14 3.69 42.39 -22.43
N ILE A 15 2.94 41.35 -22.83
CA ILE A 15 3.09 40.72 -24.15
C ILE A 15 2.23 41.42 -25.21
N LYS A 16 1.25 42.25 -24.82
CA LYS A 16 0.33 42.92 -25.76
C LYS A 16 0.76 44.34 -26.20
N SER A 17 1.84 44.90 -25.66
CA SER A 17 2.22 46.30 -25.95
C SER A 17 3.41 46.49 -26.88
N ASN A 18 3.94 45.44 -27.52
CA ASN A 18 5.03 45.60 -28.50
C ASN A 18 4.77 44.79 -29.77
N VAL A 19 3.77 45.24 -30.54
CA VAL A 19 3.68 44.92 -31.98
C VAL A 19 3.65 46.24 -32.74
N GLY A 20 4.83 46.68 -33.12
CA GLY A 20 5.04 47.82 -34.00
C GLY A 20 6.29 47.59 -34.83
N ALA A 21 6.08 47.43 -36.14
CA ALA A 21 7.04 47.60 -37.23
C ALA A 21 8.31 46.72 -37.26
N ASN A 22 8.25 45.76 -38.19
CA ASN A 22 9.23 45.51 -39.25
C ASN A 22 10.68 45.08 -38.92
N THR A 23 11.05 44.01 -39.63
CA THR A 23 12.39 43.64 -40.12
C THR A 23 13.23 42.69 -39.26
N LYS A 24 13.38 41.47 -39.80
CA LYS A 24 14.50 40.52 -39.63
C LYS A 24 14.94 40.23 -38.19
N MET A 25 14.40 39.18 -37.58
CA MET A 25 15.02 38.61 -36.39
C MET A 25 15.01 37.08 -36.42
N LYS A 26 16.22 36.54 -36.25
CA LYS A 26 16.58 35.13 -36.14
C LYS A 26 15.63 34.44 -35.15
N ALA A 27 15.08 33.30 -35.57
CA ALA A 27 14.32 32.41 -34.70
C ALA A 27 15.23 31.88 -33.59
N LEU A 28 15.19 32.52 -32.42
CA LEU A 28 15.69 31.94 -31.18
C LEU A 28 14.49 31.25 -30.52
N THR A 29 14.29 29.99 -30.89
CA THR A 29 13.31 29.11 -30.25
C THR A 29 13.76 28.87 -28.80
N VAL A 30 13.26 29.68 -27.86
CA VAL A 30 13.37 29.38 -26.43
C VAL A 30 12.41 28.23 -26.14
N LEU A 31 12.90 27.01 -26.33
CA LEU A 31 12.28 25.79 -25.81
C LEU A 31 12.38 25.85 -24.27
N ILE A 32 11.35 26.36 -23.62
CA ILE A 32 11.13 26.11 -22.19
C ILE A 32 10.63 24.67 -22.08
N THR A 33 11.57 23.74 -22.13
CA THR A 33 11.33 22.36 -21.74
C THR A 33 11.13 22.36 -20.24
N ILE A 34 9.88 22.44 -19.78
CA ILE A 34 9.53 22.08 -18.41
C ILE A 34 9.76 20.57 -18.30
N PHE A 35 11.00 20.20 -18.01
CA PHE A 35 11.35 18.89 -17.49
C PHE A 35 10.71 18.81 -16.09
N LEU A 36 9.44 18.40 -16.05
CA LEU A 36 8.90 17.70 -14.89
C LEU A 36 9.66 16.37 -14.79
N TYR A 37 10.88 16.43 -14.25
CA TYR A 37 11.46 15.29 -13.57
C TYR A 37 10.55 14.99 -12.39
N ALA A 38 9.50 14.21 -12.63
CA ALA A 38 9.11 13.21 -11.66
C ALA A 38 10.26 12.19 -11.64
N CYS A 39 11.39 12.58 -11.05
CA CYS A 39 12.24 11.60 -10.40
C CYS A 39 11.29 10.94 -9.39
N PRO A 40 11.02 9.63 -9.47
CA PRO A 40 10.70 8.95 -8.24
C PRO A 40 11.97 9.17 -7.42
N LEU A 41 11.93 10.12 -6.47
CA LEU A 41 12.75 10.02 -5.29
C LEU A 41 12.43 8.62 -4.79
N MET A 42 13.31 7.66 -5.13
CA MET A 42 13.42 6.40 -4.43
C MET A 42 13.90 6.84 -3.05
N ALA A 43 12.95 7.30 -2.24
CA ALA A 43 13.14 7.64 -0.85
C ALA A 43 13.85 6.44 -0.24
N GLY A 44 15.03 6.66 0.35
CA GLY A 44 15.62 5.66 1.22
C GLY A 44 14.55 5.34 2.25
N SER A 45 14.18 4.09 2.37
CA SER A 45 13.11 3.71 3.30
C SER A 45 13.76 3.19 4.57
N ALA A 46 13.09 3.32 5.72
CA ALA A 46 13.57 2.71 6.98
C ALA A 46 13.92 1.22 6.83
N ARG A 47 13.32 0.55 5.84
CA ARG A 47 13.61 -0.83 5.43
C ARG A 47 15.07 -1.05 5.03
N ASP A 48 15.71 -0.08 4.38
CA ASP A 48 17.07 -0.22 3.83
C ASP A 48 18.14 -0.30 4.92
N TYR A 49 17.75 -0.02 6.17
CA TYR A 49 18.60 -0.05 7.34
C TYR A 49 18.32 -1.23 8.28
N LEU A 50 17.37 -2.12 7.94
CA LEU A 50 17.00 -3.26 8.80
C LEU A 50 18.12 -4.31 8.93
N ASP A 51 18.97 -4.44 7.92
CA ASP A 51 20.07 -5.43 7.89
C ASP A 51 21.40 -4.87 8.44
N LYS A 52 21.39 -3.68 9.05
CA LYS A 52 22.59 -3.07 9.62
C LYS A 52 23.02 -3.78 10.90
N SER A 53 24.34 -3.79 11.16
CA SER A 53 24.92 -4.44 12.35
C SER A 53 24.70 -3.62 13.63
N ASN A 54 24.82 -4.28 14.78
CA ASN A 54 24.75 -3.61 16.09
C ASN A 54 25.77 -2.47 16.23
N ALA A 55 26.97 -2.64 15.65
CA ALA A 55 28.00 -1.60 15.63
C ALA A 55 27.55 -0.36 14.85
N TRP A 56 26.82 -0.55 13.73
CA TRP A 56 26.28 0.55 12.95
C TRP A 56 25.24 1.35 13.75
N PHE A 57 24.33 0.69 14.48
CA PHE A 57 23.34 1.37 15.32
C PHE A 57 23.98 2.22 16.44
N ASN A 58 25.17 1.84 16.91
CA ASN A 58 25.94 2.59 17.91
C ASN A 58 26.79 3.72 17.33
N SER A 59 27.00 3.74 16.02
CA SER A 59 27.78 4.77 15.32
C SER A 59 27.07 6.12 15.29
N THR A 60 27.83 7.18 14.99
CA THR A 60 27.28 8.53 14.78
C THR A 60 26.24 8.58 13.65
N GLU A 61 26.49 7.83 12.57
CA GLU A 61 25.56 7.74 11.45
C GLU A 61 24.25 7.04 11.87
N GLY A 62 24.35 5.87 12.51
CA GLY A 62 23.19 5.11 12.97
C GLY A 62 22.32 5.93 13.92
N LYS A 63 22.93 6.57 14.93
CA LYS A 63 22.22 7.47 15.86
C LYS A 63 21.54 8.64 15.14
N LYS A 64 22.18 9.23 14.13
CA LYS A 64 21.58 10.31 13.31
C LYS A 64 20.38 9.82 12.51
N ILE A 65 20.49 8.67 11.85
CA ILE A 65 19.39 8.08 11.07
C ILE A 65 18.20 7.73 11.98
N ILE A 66 18.46 7.10 13.13
CA ILE A 66 17.39 6.79 14.08
C ILE A 66 16.75 8.07 14.60
N SER A 67 17.53 9.09 14.99
CA SER A 67 17.00 10.39 15.42
C SER A 67 16.08 11.03 14.36
N ASN A 68 16.49 10.99 13.09
CA ASN A 68 15.66 11.44 11.97
C ASN A 68 14.34 10.67 11.89
N VAL A 69 14.37 9.34 12.00
CA VAL A 69 13.16 8.49 12.02
C VAL A 69 12.26 8.88 13.19
N LEU A 70 12.79 8.99 14.41
CA LEU A 70 12.00 9.39 15.59
C LEU A 70 11.34 10.77 15.41
N SER A 71 12.01 11.71 14.72
CA SER A 71 11.49 13.06 14.46
C SER A 71 10.27 13.07 13.52
N HIS A 72 10.08 12.02 12.73
CA HIS A 72 8.96 11.83 11.81
C HIS A 72 7.75 11.14 12.44
N ARG A 73 7.68 11.01 13.76
CA ARG A 73 6.47 10.52 14.44
C ARG A 73 5.41 11.61 14.54
N ASP A 74 4.15 11.20 14.37
CA ASP A 74 3.01 12.01 14.81
C ASP A 74 2.79 11.90 16.33
N LYS A 75 1.77 12.61 16.84
CA LYS A 75 1.42 12.59 18.27
C LYS A 75 1.02 11.22 18.82
N ASN A 76 0.55 10.31 17.96
CA ASN A 76 0.18 8.95 18.32
C ASN A 76 1.38 7.98 18.24
N GLY A 77 2.56 8.46 17.82
CA GLY A 77 3.78 7.67 17.75
C GLY A 77 3.89 6.83 16.47
N ILE A 78 3.23 7.24 15.39
CA ILE A 78 3.26 6.54 14.11
C ILE A 78 3.75 7.43 12.95
N TRP A 79 4.06 6.84 11.80
CA TRP A 79 4.83 7.49 10.73
C TRP A 79 4.01 7.75 9.46
N PRO A 80 4.37 8.80 8.69
CA PRO A 80 3.71 9.15 7.45
C PRO A 80 4.10 8.18 6.31
N LYS A 81 3.27 8.07 5.29
CA LYS A 81 3.61 7.38 4.05
C LYS A 81 4.34 8.29 3.07
N ASN A 82 5.10 7.69 2.15
CA ASN A 82 5.73 8.36 1.01
C ASN A 82 6.69 9.49 1.41
N ILE A 83 7.32 9.38 2.58
CA ILE A 83 8.37 10.28 3.07
C ILE A 83 9.55 9.41 3.46
N ASP A 84 10.76 9.81 3.05
CA ASP A 84 12.00 9.25 3.58
C ASP A 84 12.16 9.68 5.04
N THR A 85 11.80 8.79 5.97
CA THR A 85 11.87 9.05 7.40
C THR A 85 13.31 9.06 7.93
N THR A 86 14.28 8.61 7.12
CA THR A 86 15.70 8.55 7.48
C THR A 86 16.44 9.88 7.23
N GLN A 87 15.83 10.80 6.48
CA GLN A 87 16.34 12.14 6.23
C GLN A 87 15.92 13.14 7.31
N LYS A 88 16.51 14.33 7.30
CA LYS A 88 16.10 15.40 8.20
C LYS A 88 14.65 15.81 7.89
N ARG A 89 13.81 15.85 8.91
CA ARG A 89 12.43 16.31 8.79
C ARG A 89 12.35 17.76 8.31
N ILE A 90 11.55 17.98 7.27
CA ILE A 90 11.23 19.31 6.73
C ILE A 90 9.75 19.68 6.90
N GLN A 91 8.89 18.68 7.16
CA GLN A 91 7.44 18.86 7.26
C GLN A 91 7.07 19.47 8.62
N LYS A 92 6.21 20.50 8.60
CA LYS A 92 5.69 21.10 9.83
C LYS A 92 4.75 20.17 10.58
N GLU A 93 3.82 19.55 9.86
CA GLU A 93 2.85 18.59 10.42
C GLU A 93 3.15 17.18 9.89
N ILE A 94 3.04 16.19 10.77
CA ILE A 94 3.14 14.78 10.42
C ILE A 94 1.79 14.13 10.67
N ARG A 95 1.32 13.37 9.68
CA ARG A 95 0.12 12.54 9.79
C ARG A 95 0.49 11.10 9.52
N GLY A 96 0.44 10.27 10.56
CA GLY A 96 0.76 8.87 10.42
C GLY A 96 -0.35 8.05 9.77
N THR A 97 0.03 6.93 9.18
CA THR A 97 -0.86 6.00 8.49
C THR A 97 -0.27 4.58 8.51
N PHE A 98 -1.08 3.58 8.17
CA PHE A 98 -0.62 2.19 7.97
C PHE A 98 -0.48 1.81 6.48
N ASP A 99 -0.86 2.74 5.62
CA ASP A 99 -0.79 2.64 4.17
C ASP A 99 0.65 2.60 3.65
N ASN A 100 0.90 1.88 2.54
CA ASN A 100 2.23 1.70 1.95
C ASN A 100 3.32 1.20 2.93
N SER A 101 2.96 0.33 3.87
CA SER A 101 3.87 -0.15 4.93
C SER A 101 4.44 0.94 5.87
N ALA A 102 3.91 2.16 5.81
CA ALA A 102 4.28 3.21 6.75
C ALA A 102 4.03 2.75 8.18
N THR A 103 4.83 3.25 9.13
CA THR A 103 4.84 2.84 10.54
C THR A 103 5.48 1.49 10.80
N LEU A 104 5.24 0.49 9.94
CA LEU A 104 5.71 -0.88 10.19
C LEU A 104 7.23 -1.02 10.06
N ASN A 105 7.81 -0.45 8.99
CA ASN A 105 9.26 -0.52 8.78
C ASN A 105 10.02 0.35 9.78
N GLU A 106 9.47 1.51 10.14
CA GLU A 106 10.04 2.34 11.18
C GLU A 106 10.02 1.62 12.53
N LEU A 107 8.92 0.97 12.90
CA LEU A 107 8.86 0.18 14.13
C LEU A 107 9.86 -0.97 14.15
N ARG A 108 10.02 -1.70 13.03
CA ARG A 108 11.08 -2.71 12.91
C ARG A 108 12.46 -2.10 13.15
N LEU A 109 12.78 -1.00 12.48
CA LEU A 109 14.08 -0.33 12.63
C LEU A 109 14.32 0.16 14.06
N ILE A 110 13.30 0.71 14.72
CA ILE A 110 13.37 1.14 16.13
C ILE A 110 13.58 -0.06 17.07
N ALA A 111 12.97 -1.22 16.80
CA ALA A 111 13.22 -2.43 17.59
C ALA A 111 14.67 -2.90 17.47
N HIS A 112 15.23 -2.92 16.25
CA HIS A 112 16.66 -3.21 16.03
C HIS A 112 17.58 -2.21 16.73
N ALA A 113 17.25 -0.92 16.65
CA ALA A 113 18.01 0.13 17.33
C ALA A 113 17.98 -0.04 18.85
N PHE A 114 16.81 -0.36 19.44
CA PHE A 114 16.71 -0.63 20.88
C PHE A 114 17.59 -1.82 21.28
N GLN A 115 17.45 -2.96 20.60
CA GLN A 115 18.25 -4.16 20.89
C GLN A 115 19.75 -3.96 20.75
N SER A 116 20.17 -3.01 19.93
CA SER A 116 21.60 -2.71 19.73
C SER A 116 22.18 -1.72 20.74
N THR A 117 21.34 -0.93 21.42
CA THR A 117 21.80 0.25 22.17
C THR A 117 21.23 0.38 23.58
N ASP A 118 20.21 -0.42 23.93
CA ASP A 118 19.43 -0.33 25.17
C ASP A 118 18.82 1.05 25.46
N ASN A 119 18.72 1.92 24.45
CA ASN A 119 18.20 3.26 24.62
C ASN A 119 16.67 3.23 24.90
N LEU A 120 16.28 3.63 26.11
CA LEU A 120 14.89 3.61 26.56
C LEU A 120 13.94 4.49 25.73
N GLU A 121 14.44 5.53 25.05
CA GLU A 121 13.62 6.31 24.11
C GLU A 121 13.13 5.43 22.95
N TYR A 122 13.98 4.54 22.44
CA TYR A 122 13.64 3.65 21.33
C TYR A 122 12.60 2.62 21.77
N LYS A 123 12.76 2.05 22.97
CA LYS A 123 11.74 1.17 23.58
C LYS A 123 10.40 1.88 23.74
N SER A 124 10.41 3.09 24.30
CA SER A 124 9.20 3.90 24.49
C SER A 124 8.51 4.23 23.15
N ALA A 125 9.30 4.63 22.15
CA ALA A 125 8.81 4.90 20.80
C ALA A 125 8.16 3.68 20.15
N PHE A 126 8.81 2.52 20.25
CA PHE A 126 8.28 1.27 19.74
C PHE A 126 6.94 0.91 20.41
N LEU A 127 6.90 0.90 21.74
CA LEU A 127 5.70 0.53 22.49
C LEU A 127 4.54 1.48 22.21
N LYS A 128 4.81 2.77 22.03
CA LYS A 128 3.78 3.76 21.67
C LYS A 128 3.19 3.49 20.28
N GLY A 129 4.03 3.22 19.27
CA GLY A 129 3.55 2.90 17.93
C GLY A 129 2.81 1.57 17.86
N LEU A 130 3.30 0.53 18.54
CA LEU A 130 2.60 -0.75 18.68
C LEU A 130 1.23 -0.58 19.37
N ALA A 131 1.17 0.20 20.45
CA ALA A 131 -0.10 0.52 21.11
C ALA A 131 -1.06 1.25 20.17
N CYS A 132 -0.58 2.16 19.33
CA CYS A 132 -1.40 2.83 18.31
C CYS A 132 -2.01 1.83 17.31
N ILE A 133 -1.21 0.89 16.80
CA ILE A 133 -1.70 -0.19 15.91
C ILE A 133 -2.78 -1.01 16.60
N LEU A 134 -2.52 -1.50 17.82
CA LEU A 134 -3.45 -2.33 18.58
C LEU A 134 -4.74 -1.58 18.97
N ASN A 135 -4.66 -0.27 19.22
CA ASN A 135 -5.81 0.57 19.56
C ASN A 135 -6.65 0.94 18.33
N ALA A 136 -6.06 0.94 17.13
CA ALA A 136 -6.77 1.22 15.89
C ALA A 136 -7.58 0.01 15.38
N GLN A 137 -7.36 -1.19 15.93
CA GLN A 137 -8.13 -2.37 15.56
C GLN A 137 -9.59 -2.21 15.96
N TYR A 138 -10.50 -2.45 15.02
CA TYR A 138 -11.93 -2.49 15.29
C TYR A 138 -12.29 -3.70 16.15
N LYS A 139 -13.43 -3.61 16.87
CA LYS A 139 -13.95 -4.72 17.70
C LYS A 139 -14.15 -6.03 16.93
N ASN A 140 -14.36 -5.95 15.61
CA ASN A 140 -14.52 -7.11 14.73
C ASN A 140 -13.20 -7.66 14.15
N GLY A 141 -12.06 -7.09 14.55
CA GLY A 141 -10.72 -7.55 14.17
C GLY A 141 -10.10 -6.84 12.97
N GLY A 142 -10.86 -6.02 12.23
CA GLY A 142 -10.34 -5.29 11.07
C GLY A 142 -9.54 -4.04 11.43
N TRP A 143 -8.79 -3.50 10.47
CA TRP A 143 -8.07 -2.22 10.62
C TRP A 143 -8.51 -1.18 9.59
N PRO A 144 -8.62 0.10 10.01
CA PRO A 144 -8.67 1.22 9.07
C PRO A 144 -7.33 1.42 8.37
N GLN A 145 -7.32 2.29 7.35
CA GLN A 145 -6.08 2.68 6.67
C GLN A 145 -5.16 3.55 7.55
N SER A 146 -5.72 4.26 8.53
CA SER A 146 -4.98 5.09 9.49
C SER A 146 -5.70 5.14 10.85
N PRO A 147 -5.04 5.54 11.96
CA PRO A 147 -5.67 5.54 13.29
C PRO A 147 -6.78 6.58 13.46
N LYS A 148 -6.81 7.63 12.64
CA LYS A 148 -7.84 8.67 12.65
C LYS A 148 -8.54 8.73 11.30
N PRO A 149 -9.31 7.71 10.95
CA PRO A 149 -9.81 7.55 9.60
C PRO A 149 -11.07 8.40 9.35
N SER A 150 -11.21 8.87 8.11
CA SER A 150 -12.40 9.54 7.57
C SER A 150 -12.68 9.10 6.13
N GLY A 151 -13.93 9.19 5.70
CA GLY A 151 -14.34 8.68 4.37
C GLY A 151 -14.00 7.20 4.18
N TYR A 152 -13.49 6.82 3.01
CA TYR A 152 -13.16 5.43 2.70
C TYR A 152 -12.05 4.84 3.59
N SER A 153 -11.19 5.67 4.19
CA SER A 153 -10.10 5.20 5.06
C SER A 153 -10.61 4.53 6.35
N GLN A 154 -11.92 4.66 6.65
CA GLN A 154 -12.58 3.98 7.76
C GLN A 154 -12.92 2.52 7.47
N HIS A 155 -12.91 2.10 6.20
CA HIS A 155 -13.16 0.72 5.85
C HIS A 155 -12.08 -0.20 6.44
N ILE A 156 -12.39 -1.49 6.53
CA ILE A 156 -11.38 -2.53 6.71
C ILE A 156 -10.50 -2.51 5.46
N THR A 157 -9.23 -2.15 5.61
CA THR A 157 -8.38 -1.82 4.46
C THR A 157 -7.33 -2.89 4.23
N PHE A 158 -7.47 -3.63 3.14
CA PHE A 158 -6.43 -4.53 2.63
C PHE A 158 -5.51 -3.84 1.63
N ASN A 159 -6.00 -2.80 0.95
CA ASN A 159 -5.26 -2.02 -0.04
C ASN A 159 -3.83 -1.66 0.39
N ASP A 160 -2.90 -1.80 -0.55
CA ASP A 160 -1.47 -1.51 -0.38
C ASP A 160 -0.87 -2.26 0.84
N GLY A 161 -1.38 -3.46 1.11
CA GLY A 161 -0.92 -4.35 2.17
C GLY A 161 -1.19 -3.84 3.59
N ALA A 162 -2.07 -2.86 3.81
CA ALA A 162 -2.24 -2.22 5.12
C ALA A 162 -2.56 -3.24 6.24
N MET A 163 -3.70 -3.95 6.16
CA MET A 163 -4.07 -4.93 7.19
C MET A 163 -3.17 -6.17 7.17
N VAL A 164 -2.77 -6.68 6.01
CA VAL A 164 -1.90 -7.88 5.93
C VAL A 164 -0.50 -7.58 6.49
N GLY A 165 0.05 -6.41 6.21
CA GLY A 165 1.30 -5.90 6.75
C GLY A 165 1.24 -5.76 8.28
N ILE A 166 0.15 -5.20 8.81
CA ILE A 166 -0.08 -5.14 10.26
C ILE A 166 -0.06 -6.56 10.85
N LEU A 167 -0.80 -7.50 10.26
CA LEU A 167 -0.88 -8.87 10.79
C LEU A 167 0.48 -9.59 10.77
N ASN A 168 1.26 -9.44 9.69
CA ASN A 168 2.62 -9.97 9.66
C ASN A 168 3.50 -9.33 10.74
N PHE A 169 3.42 -8.01 10.92
CA PHE A 169 4.16 -7.31 11.97
C PHE A 169 3.74 -7.77 13.38
N LEU A 170 2.45 -7.94 13.65
CA LEU A 170 1.98 -8.47 14.94
C LEU A 170 2.52 -9.88 15.18
N ARG A 171 2.52 -10.74 14.15
CA ARG A 171 3.14 -12.07 14.22
C ARG A 171 4.62 -12.01 14.57
N GLU A 172 5.38 -11.16 13.88
CA GLU A 172 6.79 -10.95 14.19
C GLU A 172 6.98 -10.56 15.66
N VAL A 173 6.14 -9.65 16.18
CA VAL A 173 6.21 -9.17 17.57
C VAL A 173 6.03 -10.29 18.59
N TYR A 174 5.07 -11.19 18.40
CA TYR A 174 4.87 -12.30 19.35
C TYR A 174 5.77 -13.51 19.12
N SER A 175 6.39 -13.65 17.95
CA SER A 175 7.17 -14.87 17.62
C SER A 175 8.67 -14.67 17.52
N HIS A 176 9.17 -13.44 17.29
CA HIS A 176 10.58 -13.20 17.02
C HIS A 176 11.33 -12.64 18.24
N LYS A 177 12.50 -13.22 18.54
CA LYS A 177 13.33 -12.89 19.71
C LYS A 177 13.72 -11.40 19.83
N ILE A 178 13.79 -10.69 18.71
CA ILE A 178 14.13 -9.25 18.69
C ILE A 178 13.14 -8.41 19.49
N TYR A 179 11.90 -8.88 19.64
CA TYR A 179 10.85 -8.21 20.41
C TYR A 179 10.76 -8.71 21.85
N GLY A 180 11.74 -9.49 22.33
CA GLY A 180 11.75 -10.03 23.72
C GLY A 180 11.74 -8.96 24.82
N PHE A 181 11.94 -7.69 24.47
CA PHE A 181 11.81 -6.55 25.38
C PHE A 181 10.36 -6.07 25.59
N VAL A 182 9.43 -6.55 24.78
CA VAL A 182 8.01 -6.19 24.85
C VAL A 182 7.36 -6.95 26.01
N PRO A 183 6.67 -6.26 26.94
CA PRO A 183 5.99 -6.91 28.07
C PRO A 183 5.02 -8.02 27.64
N ASN A 184 5.00 -9.13 28.39
CA ASN A 184 4.18 -10.32 28.09
C ASN A 184 2.68 -10.00 27.92
N ASN A 185 2.13 -9.06 28.68
CA ASN A 185 0.73 -8.66 28.53
C ASN A 185 0.45 -8.00 27.15
N ILE A 186 1.43 -7.29 26.58
CA ILE A 186 1.34 -6.71 25.24
C ILE A 186 1.56 -7.78 24.17
N ILE A 187 2.46 -8.74 24.41
CA ILE A 187 2.62 -9.92 23.53
C ILE A 187 1.30 -10.69 23.41
N ASN A 188 0.68 -11.06 24.53
CA ASN A 188 -0.60 -11.78 24.54
C ASN A 188 -1.71 -10.99 23.84
N ARG A 189 -1.76 -9.67 24.05
CA ARG A 189 -2.69 -8.79 23.33
C ARG A 189 -2.43 -8.80 21.82
N THR A 190 -1.16 -8.83 21.42
CA THR A 190 -0.73 -8.84 20.01
C THR A 190 -1.12 -10.14 19.31
N GLU A 191 -0.91 -11.28 19.96
CA GLU A 191 -1.35 -12.59 19.49
C GLU A 191 -2.87 -12.65 19.33
N ASN A 192 -3.63 -12.25 20.36
CA ASN A 192 -5.09 -12.20 20.26
C ASN A 192 -5.56 -11.23 19.15
N SER A 193 -4.91 -10.06 18.99
CA SER A 193 -5.21 -9.12 17.91
C SER A 193 -4.97 -9.75 16.52
N PHE A 194 -3.91 -10.55 16.37
CA PHE A 194 -3.65 -11.30 15.15
C PHE A 194 -4.79 -12.27 14.83
N ASP A 195 -5.21 -13.07 15.82
CA ASP A 195 -6.29 -14.06 15.64
C ASP A 195 -7.63 -13.40 15.27
N GLN A 196 -7.97 -12.28 15.91
CA GLN A 196 -9.17 -11.52 15.55
C GLN A 196 -9.08 -10.97 14.11
N GLY A 197 -7.89 -10.56 13.67
CA GLY A 197 -7.67 -10.14 12.29
C GLY A 197 -7.87 -11.26 11.27
N ILE A 198 -7.41 -12.48 11.57
CA ILE A 198 -7.69 -13.66 10.73
C ILE A 198 -9.19 -13.93 10.66
N LYS A 199 -9.92 -13.88 11.79
CA LYS A 199 -11.39 -14.02 11.80
C LYS A 199 -12.06 -12.94 10.95
N CYS A 200 -11.58 -11.71 10.99
CA CYS A 200 -12.08 -10.62 10.15
C CYS A 200 -11.85 -10.89 8.65
N ILE A 201 -10.66 -11.36 8.27
CA ILE A 201 -10.34 -11.74 6.88
C ILE A 201 -11.33 -12.77 6.36
N LEU A 202 -11.60 -13.83 7.14
CA LEU A 202 -12.52 -14.89 6.74
C LEU A 202 -13.95 -14.35 6.54
N LYS A 203 -14.41 -13.41 7.38
CA LYS A 203 -15.72 -12.74 7.22
C LYS A 203 -15.79 -11.83 6.00
N CYS A 204 -14.67 -11.24 5.59
CA CYS A 204 -14.59 -10.39 4.40
C CYS A 204 -14.55 -11.20 3.09
N GLN A 205 -14.35 -12.51 3.10
CA GLN A 205 -14.22 -13.26 1.85
C GLN A 205 -15.53 -13.21 1.05
N ILE A 206 -15.41 -12.79 -0.21
CA ILE A 206 -16.56 -12.54 -1.07
C ILE A 206 -17.19 -13.88 -1.46
N LYS A 207 -18.51 -13.97 -1.34
CA LYS A 207 -19.31 -15.13 -1.74
C LYS A 207 -20.17 -14.76 -2.95
N VAL A 208 -20.05 -15.54 -4.04
CA VAL A 208 -20.84 -15.41 -5.25
C VAL A 208 -21.58 -16.72 -5.48
N ASN A 209 -22.90 -16.70 -5.55
CA ASN A 209 -23.74 -17.87 -5.81
C ASN A 209 -23.40 -19.07 -4.90
N GLY A 210 -23.25 -18.84 -3.60
CA GLY A 210 -22.91 -19.90 -2.66
C GLY A 210 -21.41 -20.25 -2.57
N GLN A 211 -20.57 -19.75 -3.49
CA GLN A 211 -19.16 -20.11 -3.57
C GLN A 211 -18.25 -18.98 -3.09
N LEU A 212 -17.28 -19.31 -2.23
CA LEU A 212 -16.23 -18.38 -1.83
C LEU A 212 -15.32 -18.04 -3.03
N THR A 213 -14.84 -16.80 -3.05
CA THR A 213 -13.91 -16.31 -4.07
C THR A 213 -12.65 -15.76 -3.40
N ALA A 214 -12.39 -14.46 -3.50
CA ALA A 214 -11.28 -13.77 -2.87
C ALA A 214 -11.82 -12.51 -2.15
N TRP A 215 -11.04 -11.43 -2.07
CA TRP A 215 -11.38 -10.23 -1.27
C TRP A 215 -11.37 -8.96 -2.11
N CYS A 216 -12.09 -7.94 -1.63
CA CYS A 216 -11.98 -6.57 -2.13
C CYS A 216 -10.76 -5.88 -1.50
N ALA A 217 -10.31 -4.79 -2.11
CA ALA A 217 -9.25 -3.96 -1.53
C ALA A 217 -9.72 -3.26 -0.23
N GLN A 218 -11.03 -3.00 -0.10
CA GLN A 218 -11.64 -2.46 1.11
C GLN A 218 -12.99 -3.12 1.39
N HIS A 219 -13.30 -3.27 2.68
CA HIS A 219 -14.56 -3.82 3.16
C HIS A 219 -15.21 -2.92 4.21
N ASP A 220 -16.53 -2.89 4.24
CA ASP A 220 -17.28 -2.16 5.24
C ASP A 220 -16.96 -2.65 6.66
N LYS A 221 -16.66 -1.73 7.57
CA LYS A 221 -16.25 -2.07 8.94
C LYS A 221 -17.36 -2.65 9.81
N ILE A 222 -18.61 -2.63 9.37
CA ILE A 222 -19.76 -3.16 10.12
C ILE A 222 -20.24 -4.45 9.46
N THR A 223 -20.49 -4.40 8.16
CA THR A 223 -21.15 -5.47 7.39
C THR A 223 -20.18 -6.43 6.70
N PHE A 224 -18.88 -6.11 6.65
CA PHE A 224 -17.85 -6.83 5.89
C PHE A 224 -18.09 -6.86 4.38
N ALA A 225 -19.09 -6.13 3.86
CA ALA A 225 -19.37 -6.07 2.43
C ALA A 225 -18.24 -5.33 1.68
N PRO A 226 -17.90 -5.73 0.44
CA PRO A 226 -16.99 -4.98 -0.41
C PRO A 226 -17.38 -3.51 -0.55
N LYS A 227 -16.40 -2.62 -0.45
CA LYS A 227 -16.57 -1.18 -0.65
C LYS A 227 -15.55 -0.66 -1.65
N GLY A 228 -15.95 0.38 -2.38
CA GLY A 228 -15.01 1.18 -3.17
C GLY A 228 -14.22 2.15 -2.30
N ALA A 229 -13.26 2.83 -2.91
CA ALA A 229 -12.44 3.85 -2.27
C ALA A 229 -12.42 5.15 -3.08
N ARG A 230 -11.38 5.38 -3.89
CA ARG A 230 -11.33 6.52 -4.82
C ARG A 230 -12.33 6.30 -5.97
N SER A 231 -12.62 7.34 -6.75
CA SER A 231 -13.64 7.25 -7.83
C SER A 231 -13.38 6.12 -8.82
N TYR A 232 -12.11 5.75 -9.04
CA TYR A 232 -11.68 4.67 -9.92
C TYR A 232 -11.46 3.31 -9.22
N GLU A 233 -11.84 3.18 -7.95
CA GLU A 233 -11.67 1.97 -7.14
C GLU A 233 -13.03 1.49 -6.65
N HIS A 234 -13.65 0.62 -7.46
CA HIS A 234 -14.99 0.11 -7.21
C HIS A 234 -14.99 -1.08 -6.25
N ALA A 235 -16.13 -1.32 -5.60
CA ALA A 235 -16.36 -2.57 -4.87
C ALA A 235 -16.22 -3.76 -5.85
N SER A 236 -15.18 -4.55 -5.67
CA SER A 236 -14.72 -5.53 -6.66
C SER A 236 -13.93 -6.65 -5.98
N ILE A 237 -13.65 -7.75 -6.70
CA ILE A 237 -12.65 -8.71 -6.25
C ILE A 237 -11.28 -8.19 -6.69
N SER A 238 -10.37 -7.97 -5.74
CA SER A 238 -9.03 -7.46 -5.99
C SER A 238 -8.06 -8.59 -6.34
N GLY A 239 -7.47 -8.55 -7.54
CA GLY A 239 -6.42 -9.49 -7.93
C GLY A 239 -5.10 -9.26 -7.19
N GLY A 240 -4.84 -8.01 -6.80
CA GLY A 240 -3.64 -7.61 -6.06
C GLY A 240 -3.70 -8.05 -4.60
N GLU A 241 -4.60 -7.44 -3.83
CA GLU A 241 -4.65 -7.54 -2.37
C GLU A 241 -5.02 -8.96 -1.90
N SER A 242 -5.85 -9.67 -2.67
CA SER A 242 -6.22 -11.05 -2.36
C SER A 242 -5.01 -11.99 -2.34
N ALA A 243 -3.91 -11.64 -3.02
CA ALA A 243 -2.75 -12.51 -3.11
C ALA A 243 -2.02 -12.53 -1.77
N GLU A 244 -1.86 -11.36 -1.15
CA GLU A 244 -1.21 -11.24 0.14
C GLU A 244 -2.04 -11.88 1.25
N ILE A 245 -3.37 -11.70 1.21
CA ILE A 245 -4.29 -12.36 2.13
C ILE A 245 -4.17 -13.89 2.00
N THR A 246 -4.21 -14.41 0.77
CA THR A 246 -4.11 -15.85 0.52
C THR A 246 -2.77 -16.41 1.03
N CYS A 247 -1.66 -15.72 0.75
CA CYS A 247 -0.34 -16.10 1.24
C CYS A 247 -0.26 -16.07 2.78
N LEU A 248 -0.85 -15.06 3.42
CA LEU A 248 -0.91 -14.97 4.88
C LEU A 248 -1.67 -16.17 5.46
N LEU A 249 -2.83 -16.51 4.90
CA LEU A 249 -3.60 -17.66 5.37
C LEU A 249 -2.82 -18.98 5.18
N MET A 250 -2.16 -19.18 4.04
CA MET A 250 -1.30 -20.34 3.80
C MET A 250 -0.11 -20.44 4.77
N SER A 251 0.37 -19.31 5.29
CA SER A 251 1.50 -19.30 6.23
C SER A 251 1.13 -19.72 7.66
N ILE A 252 -0.17 -19.89 7.97
CA ILE A 252 -0.61 -20.37 9.28
C ILE A 252 -0.25 -21.85 9.40
N GLU A 253 0.51 -22.21 10.44
CA GLU A 253 1.09 -23.55 10.61
C GLU A 253 0.02 -24.63 10.82
N LYS A 254 -1.01 -24.33 11.60
CA LYS A 254 -2.13 -25.22 11.91
C LYS A 254 -3.46 -24.57 11.49
N PRO A 255 -3.74 -24.47 10.17
CA PRO A 255 -4.94 -23.78 9.70
C PRO A 255 -6.18 -24.61 10.03
N THR A 256 -7.21 -23.96 10.54
CA THR A 256 -8.53 -24.57 10.76
C THR A 256 -9.18 -24.97 9.43
N ASN A 257 -10.19 -25.84 9.44
CA ASN A 257 -10.91 -26.22 8.22
C ASN A 257 -11.48 -25.00 7.47
N GLN A 258 -11.99 -24.01 8.20
CA GLN A 258 -12.48 -22.76 7.62
C GLN A 258 -11.37 -21.98 6.87
N ILE A 259 -10.15 -21.94 7.43
CA ILE A 259 -9.00 -21.33 6.77
C ILE A 259 -8.61 -22.13 5.52
N LYS A 260 -8.60 -23.47 5.61
CA LYS A 260 -8.30 -24.35 4.47
C LYS A 260 -9.30 -24.14 3.32
N GLU A 261 -10.59 -24.13 3.62
CA GLU A 261 -11.66 -23.85 2.64
C GLU A 261 -11.50 -22.47 2.00
N SER A 262 -11.20 -21.44 2.81
CA SER A 262 -10.95 -20.08 2.35
C SER A 262 -9.78 -20.02 1.35
N ILE A 263 -8.66 -20.66 1.69
CA ILE A 263 -7.46 -20.77 0.85
C ILE A 263 -7.78 -21.47 -0.47
N ILE A 264 -8.41 -22.65 -0.41
CA ILE A 264 -8.74 -23.44 -1.59
C ILE A 264 -9.64 -22.65 -2.55
N ALA A 265 -10.64 -21.95 -2.01
CA ALA A 265 -11.53 -21.12 -2.80
C ALA A 265 -10.80 -19.95 -3.50
N ALA A 266 -9.89 -19.28 -2.79
CA ALA A 266 -9.08 -18.19 -3.35
C ALA A 266 -8.12 -18.70 -4.43
N VAL A 267 -7.47 -19.85 -4.24
CA VAL A 267 -6.61 -20.48 -5.25
C VAL A 267 -7.41 -20.85 -6.49
N LYS A 268 -8.59 -21.47 -6.33
CA LYS A 268 -9.50 -21.76 -7.44
C LYS A 268 -9.95 -20.49 -8.17
N TRP A 269 -10.07 -19.36 -7.46
CA TRP A 269 -10.35 -18.07 -8.07
C TRP A 269 -9.15 -17.54 -8.88
N TYR A 270 -7.93 -17.64 -8.35
CA TYR A 270 -6.72 -17.25 -9.08
C TYR A 270 -6.51 -18.09 -10.36
N GLU A 271 -6.72 -19.40 -10.29
CA GLU A 271 -6.57 -20.29 -11.45
C GLU A 271 -7.56 -19.97 -12.57
N ARG A 272 -8.83 -19.70 -12.25
CA ARG A 272 -9.85 -19.38 -13.27
C ARG A 272 -9.80 -17.95 -13.81
N SER A 273 -9.29 -17.02 -13.00
CA SER A 273 -9.26 -15.59 -13.35
C SER A 273 -7.98 -15.17 -14.07
N LYS A 274 -7.03 -16.09 -14.28
CA LYS A 274 -5.74 -15.76 -14.90
C LYS A 274 -5.90 -15.32 -16.35
N ILE A 275 -5.10 -14.33 -16.74
CA ILE A 275 -5.03 -13.79 -18.09
C ILE A 275 -3.72 -14.29 -18.70
N THR A 276 -3.83 -14.99 -19.82
CA THR A 276 -2.72 -15.59 -20.57
C THR A 276 -2.71 -15.09 -22.01
N GLY A 277 -1.57 -15.15 -22.68
CA GLY A 277 -1.46 -14.78 -24.10
C GLY A 277 -1.55 -13.27 -24.37
N LEU A 278 -1.60 -12.45 -23.31
CA LEU A 278 -1.69 -11.00 -23.38
C LEU A 278 -0.61 -10.37 -22.50
N ARG A 279 -0.01 -9.29 -22.99
CA ARG A 279 0.96 -8.48 -22.23
C ARG A 279 0.45 -7.05 -22.10
N TYR A 280 0.46 -6.52 -20.89
CA TYR A 280 0.28 -5.09 -20.63
C TYR A 280 1.65 -4.40 -20.62
N LYS A 281 1.95 -3.59 -21.63
CA LYS A 281 3.25 -2.90 -21.77
C LYS A 281 3.11 -1.50 -22.33
N LYS A 282 4.11 -0.67 -22.08
CA LYS A 282 4.24 0.66 -22.68
C LYS A 282 4.65 0.55 -24.15
N VAL A 283 3.88 1.19 -25.03
CA VAL A 283 4.12 1.31 -26.48
C VAL A 283 3.95 2.78 -26.82
N ASP A 284 4.99 3.41 -27.34
CA ASP A 284 5.00 4.83 -27.73
C ASP A 284 4.51 5.78 -26.62
N GLY A 285 4.94 5.53 -25.38
CA GLY A 285 4.54 6.37 -24.25
C GLY A 285 3.24 5.94 -23.55
N ASP A 286 2.47 5.01 -24.12
CA ASP A 286 1.15 4.60 -23.62
C ASP A 286 1.08 3.10 -23.28
N ASN A 287 0.53 2.75 -22.12
CA ASN A 287 0.31 1.35 -21.77
C ASN A 287 -0.83 0.75 -22.61
N LYS A 288 -0.57 -0.37 -23.27
CA LYS A 288 -1.52 -1.10 -24.10
C LYS A 288 -1.49 -2.59 -23.78
N ILE A 289 -2.61 -3.26 -24.05
CA ILE A 289 -2.67 -4.71 -24.13
C ILE A 289 -2.25 -5.12 -25.54
N VAL A 290 -1.28 -6.03 -25.63
CA VAL A 290 -0.84 -6.65 -26.89
C VAL A 290 -0.93 -8.16 -26.78
N THR A 291 -1.22 -8.84 -27.89
CA THR A 291 -1.13 -10.30 -27.98
C THR A 291 0.32 -10.73 -27.90
N ASP A 292 0.60 -11.70 -27.03
CA ASP A 292 1.91 -12.30 -26.84
C ASP A 292 1.73 -13.67 -26.17
N SER A 293 1.87 -14.75 -26.94
CA SER A 293 1.70 -16.13 -26.46
C SER A 293 2.73 -16.52 -25.39
N ASN A 294 3.85 -15.81 -25.31
CA ASN A 294 4.90 -16.01 -24.31
C ASN A 294 4.80 -15.01 -23.15
N ALA A 295 3.72 -14.25 -23.07
CA ALA A 295 3.49 -13.32 -21.97
C ALA A 295 3.39 -14.06 -20.64
N PRO A 296 4.07 -13.57 -19.58
CA PRO A 296 3.82 -14.05 -18.24
C PRO A 296 2.35 -13.88 -17.86
N VAL A 297 1.84 -14.81 -17.06
CA VAL A 297 0.47 -14.77 -16.56
C VAL A 297 0.24 -13.50 -15.74
N MET A 298 -0.91 -12.87 -15.94
CA MET A 298 -1.33 -11.71 -15.15
C MET A 298 -2.78 -11.81 -14.71
N TRP A 299 -3.20 -10.90 -13.85
CA TRP A 299 -4.58 -10.72 -13.44
C TRP A 299 -4.93 -9.23 -13.54
N ALA A 300 -6.18 -8.91 -13.84
CA ALA A 300 -6.67 -7.56 -13.64
C ALA A 300 -6.58 -7.19 -12.14
N ARG A 301 -6.38 -5.90 -11.86
CA ARG A 301 -6.41 -5.41 -10.47
C ARG A 301 -7.80 -5.56 -9.86
N PHE A 302 -8.84 -5.36 -10.66
CA PHE A 302 -10.24 -5.42 -10.22
C PHE A 302 -11.07 -6.34 -11.13
N TYR A 303 -11.88 -7.18 -10.51
CA TYR A 303 -12.88 -8.00 -11.17
C TYR A 303 -14.26 -7.68 -10.64
N GLU A 304 -15.23 -7.50 -11.55
CA GLU A 304 -16.63 -7.31 -11.20
C GLU A 304 -17.15 -8.49 -10.38
N ILE A 305 -17.81 -8.19 -9.26
CA ILE A 305 -18.45 -9.20 -8.42
C ILE A 305 -19.62 -9.79 -9.22
N LYS A 306 -19.82 -11.12 -9.11
CA LYS A 306 -20.76 -11.95 -9.88
C LYS A 306 -20.21 -12.42 -11.22
N THR A 307 -19.90 -11.51 -12.14
CA THR A 307 -19.49 -11.90 -13.51
C THR A 307 -18.03 -12.32 -13.62
N ASN A 308 -17.19 -11.91 -12.66
CA ASN A 308 -15.75 -12.14 -12.67
C ASN A 308 -15.03 -11.56 -13.90
N ARG A 309 -15.60 -10.51 -14.51
CA ARG A 309 -14.98 -9.81 -15.64
C ARG A 309 -13.97 -8.78 -15.13
N PRO A 310 -12.79 -8.64 -15.74
CA PRO A 310 -11.92 -7.49 -15.52
C PRO A 310 -12.68 -6.17 -15.67
N ILE A 311 -12.47 -5.24 -14.74
CA ILE A 311 -13.02 -3.89 -14.81
C ILE A 311 -11.94 -2.83 -14.66
N PHE A 312 -12.17 -1.70 -15.32
CA PHE A 312 -11.31 -0.52 -15.33
C PHE A 312 -12.15 0.70 -15.00
N SER A 313 -11.54 1.79 -14.54
CA SER A 313 -12.27 3.03 -14.30
C SER A 313 -11.35 4.25 -14.38
N GLY A 314 -11.88 5.34 -14.91
CA GLY A 314 -11.23 6.64 -14.92
C GLY A 314 -11.60 7.48 -13.71
N ARG A 315 -11.10 8.72 -13.70
CA ARG A 315 -11.49 9.75 -12.72
C ARG A 315 -12.99 10.07 -12.75
N ASP A 316 -13.65 9.82 -13.89
CA ASP A 316 -15.10 9.93 -14.08
C ASP A 316 -15.91 8.91 -13.26
N GLY A 317 -15.23 7.91 -12.68
CA GLY A 317 -15.83 6.88 -11.84
C GLY A 317 -16.74 5.90 -12.58
N LYS A 318 -16.63 5.81 -13.90
CA LYS A 318 -17.44 4.86 -14.69
C LYS A 318 -16.68 3.56 -14.89
N ILE A 319 -17.36 2.44 -14.63
CA ILE A 319 -16.84 1.11 -14.94
C ILE A 319 -16.71 0.96 -16.46
N LYS A 320 -15.54 0.51 -16.89
CA LYS A 320 -15.15 0.17 -18.27
C LYS A 320 -14.66 -1.27 -18.31
N TYR A 321 -14.68 -1.88 -19.50
CA TYR A 321 -14.28 -3.29 -19.66
C TYR A 321 -13.02 -3.47 -20.49
N TYR A 322 -12.50 -2.38 -21.07
CA TYR A 322 -11.19 -2.34 -21.70
C TYR A 322 -10.37 -1.20 -21.14
N VAL A 323 -9.09 -1.48 -20.85
CA VAL A 323 -8.15 -0.46 -20.34
C VAL A 323 -7.92 0.66 -21.37
N SER A 324 -8.18 0.43 -22.66
CA SER A 324 -8.13 1.48 -23.68
C SER A 324 -9.23 2.54 -23.53
N GLU A 325 -10.31 2.26 -22.80
CA GLU A 325 -11.46 3.16 -22.63
C GLU A 325 -11.27 4.21 -21.51
N ILE A 326 -10.21 4.09 -20.69
CA ILE A 326 -9.90 5.06 -19.63
C ILE A 326 -8.91 6.10 -20.15
N GLU A 327 -8.81 7.23 -19.45
CA GLU A 327 -7.90 8.31 -19.81
C GLU A 327 -6.42 7.92 -19.71
N PHE A 328 -5.60 8.51 -20.58
CA PHE A 328 -4.16 8.27 -20.67
C PHE A 328 -3.46 8.37 -19.30
N GLU A 329 -3.82 9.37 -18.48
CA GLU A 329 -3.20 9.58 -17.17
C GLU A 329 -3.46 8.41 -16.19
N ARG A 330 -4.68 7.86 -16.14
CA ARG A 330 -4.99 6.71 -15.28
C ARG A 330 -4.45 5.40 -15.84
N ARG A 331 -4.46 5.23 -17.16
CA ARG A 331 -3.86 4.06 -17.80
C ARG A 331 -2.36 3.94 -17.54
N ASN A 332 -1.67 5.08 -17.49
CA ASN A 332 -0.22 5.13 -17.32
C ASN A 332 0.25 5.37 -15.87
N GLY A 333 -0.58 5.97 -15.03
CA GLY A 333 -0.26 6.30 -13.63
C GLY A 333 -0.75 5.29 -12.59
N TYR A 334 -1.43 4.22 -13.00
CA TYR A 334 -1.99 3.21 -12.09
C TYR A 334 -1.84 1.80 -12.66
N ALA A 335 -1.49 0.84 -11.79
CA ALA A 335 -1.31 -0.55 -12.19
C ALA A 335 -2.68 -1.26 -12.30
N TRP A 336 -3.19 -1.39 -13.52
CA TRP A 336 -4.47 -2.07 -13.82
C TRP A 336 -4.35 -3.59 -13.97
N TYR A 337 -3.13 -4.09 -14.14
CA TYR A 337 -2.81 -5.50 -14.18
C TYR A 337 -1.69 -5.78 -13.20
N VAL A 338 -1.75 -6.95 -12.57
CA VAL A 338 -0.83 -7.38 -11.52
C VAL A 338 -0.39 -8.83 -11.77
N ARG A 339 0.76 -9.20 -11.21
CA ARG A 339 1.30 -10.57 -11.28
C ARG A 339 1.36 -11.25 -9.90
N SER A 340 0.80 -10.62 -8.86
CA SER A 340 0.83 -11.12 -7.49
C SER A 340 0.19 -12.52 -7.35
N GLY A 341 -0.77 -12.88 -8.22
CA GLY A 341 -1.35 -14.21 -8.29
C GLY A 341 -0.35 -15.34 -8.56
N GLU A 342 0.79 -15.05 -9.22
CA GLU A 342 1.85 -16.05 -9.42
C GLU A 342 2.39 -16.56 -8.07
N LYS A 343 2.52 -15.67 -7.08
CA LYS A 343 2.97 -16.04 -5.74
C LYS A 343 1.98 -16.99 -5.06
N VAL A 344 0.68 -16.75 -5.23
CA VAL A 344 -0.37 -17.63 -4.69
C VAL A 344 -0.26 -19.03 -5.28
N LEU A 345 -0.18 -19.12 -6.61
CA LEU A 345 -0.09 -20.41 -7.30
C LEU A 345 1.22 -21.13 -6.98
N LYS A 346 2.32 -20.39 -6.76
CA LYS A 346 3.58 -20.96 -6.28
C LYS A 346 3.44 -21.50 -4.85
N SER A 347 2.99 -20.69 -3.90
CA SER A 347 2.81 -21.10 -2.50
C SER A 347 1.82 -22.26 -2.34
N TRP A 348 0.79 -22.33 -3.19
CA TRP A 348 -0.15 -23.43 -3.21
C TRP A 348 0.51 -24.78 -3.49
N LYS A 349 1.54 -24.83 -4.36
CA LYS A 349 2.23 -26.08 -4.70
C LYS A 349 2.84 -26.74 -3.47
N ASP A 350 3.38 -25.94 -2.56
CA ASP A 350 3.99 -26.44 -1.32
C ASP A 350 2.94 -26.67 -0.23
N TRP A 351 1.92 -25.81 -0.16
CA TRP A 351 0.92 -25.86 0.89
C TRP A 351 -0.07 -27.02 0.75
N LYS A 352 -0.47 -27.39 -0.48
CA LYS A 352 -1.51 -28.41 -0.72
C LYS A 352 -1.15 -29.83 -0.25
N PHE A 353 0.11 -30.05 0.12
CA PHE A 353 0.63 -31.31 0.64
C PHE A 353 0.87 -31.26 2.16
N LYS A 354 0.51 -30.16 2.82
CA LYS A 354 0.39 -30.05 4.28
C LYS A 354 -1.04 -30.35 4.72
#